data_AF-A0AAX0WS95-F1
#
_entry.id   AF-A0AAX0WS95-F1
#
_cell.length_a   1.000
_cell.length_b   1.000
_cell.length_c   1.000
_cell.angle_alpha   90.00
_cell.angle_beta   90.00
_cell.angle_gamma   90.00
#
_symmetry.space_group_name_H-M   'P 1'
#
loop_
_entity.id
_entity.type
_entity.pdbx_description
1 polymer ?
#
loop_
_entity_poly.entity_id
_entity_poly.type
_entity_poly.pdbx_seq_one_letter_code
_entity_poly.pdbx_strand_id
1 'polypeptide(L)'
;MEEKGARNDKYVYVLVNDFPKLLRAGESLERIAIITFSENQAISGIPVMVYQDFKSAADASRRLYKKTGMDLQRHGQHHKYYHTGIAKIKIDERSMGKELTQEEFIDGLESITHTNGIIITRAELDALTHEQQEEEQIAYESDVEEERFITQSILKDISGIPPKLRYLLFVDFELFHHCKENWIDYEFRERRCVKNLFDTTTTILELYSDPKIRTSLTLEIIDSLHLQLSKGLVQMEVEGNALKEYRTIYNGFPIFKDTSTVEGITELLFRIRKDNNAKGFMLGSPSKTEFSNREEFIAVIEDARNNALACAGETSSETSVNIKNFSDEQIVELAQKIYQKIKNGEPVYILTPEPKLAYEYALNAVKTYNEEIKHAITVQDKIKAIDKLTHELEILHLYYDVNLRTNYLLTNLLLISNGIKWTILYNPNRIDLYSEQQRIKEIKKGIFRFEYLMKNQEEMLKEYDELNHGLAKEFRYGNLGFYHPFQREDKLKLVKRASLKSSDPEGDIEREMKKFDQGLKEEQDQINHVVDNWSKTYEEAEESLNNFLRKKSL
;
A
#
# COMPACT_ATOMS: atom_id res chain seq x y z
N MET A 1 7.46 -42.23 36.60
CA MET A 1 6.43 -41.51 35.83
C MET A 1 6.35 -40.12 36.42
N GLU A 2 7.05 -39.16 35.85
CA GLU A 2 6.79 -37.76 36.17
C GLU A 2 5.43 -37.41 35.57
N GLU A 3 4.49 -37.02 36.42
CA GLU A 3 3.25 -36.40 35.97
C GLU A 3 3.62 -35.17 35.15
N LYS A 4 3.46 -35.26 33.82
CA LYS A 4 3.38 -34.08 32.96
C LYS A 4 2.10 -33.34 33.36
N GLY A 5 2.18 -32.58 34.45
CA GLY A 5 1.16 -31.59 34.79
C GLY A 5 0.97 -30.71 33.56
N ALA A 6 -0.28 -30.61 33.09
CA ALA A 6 -0.63 -29.74 31.98
C ALA A 6 -0.11 -28.34 32.33
N ARG A 7 0.90 -27.86 31.59
CA ARG A 7 1.34 -26.48 31.71
C ARG A 7 0.14 -25.63 31.32
N ASN A 8 -0.40 -24.89 32.26
CA ASN A 8 -1.43 -23.89 31.98
C ASN A 8 -0.73 -22.75 31.25
N ASP A 9 -0.75 -22.83 29.93
CA ASP A 9 -0.27 -21.77 29.07
C ASP A 9 -1.04 -20.48 29.39
N LYS A 10 -0.31 -19.38 29.62
CA LYS A 10 -0.90 -18.06 29.82
C LYS A 10 -0.47 -17.12 28.72
N TYR A 11 -1.37 -16.21 28.39
CA TYR A 11 -1.19 -15.23 27.34
C TYR A 11 -1.00 -13.85 27.93
N VAL A 12 -0.07 -13.11 27.35
CA VAL A 12 0.05 -11.67 27.51
C VAL A 12 -0.07 -10.99 26.17
N TYR A 13 -0.39 -9.69 26.21
CA TYR A 13 -0.61 -8.90 25.03
C TYR A 13 0.35 -7.72 25.04
N VAL A 14 0.99 -7.45 23.91
CA VAL A 14 1.99 -6.39 23.76
C VAL A 14 1.58 -5.48 22.61
N LEU A 15 1.68 -4.17 22.80
CA LEU A 15 1.46 -3.20 21.73
C LEU A 15 2.71 -3.07 20.88
N VAL A 16 2.56 -3.33 19.58
CA VAL A 16 3.59 -3.16 18.56
C VAL A 16 3.25 -1.91 17.77
N ASN A 17 4.06 -0.86 17.88
CA ASN A 17 3.87 0.36 17.10
C ASN A 17 4.27 0.14 15.63
N ASP A 18 3.60 0.85 14.72
CA ASP A 18 3.80 0.81 13.26
C ASP A 18 3.74 -0.60 12.64
N PHE A 19 2.98 -1.50 13.26
CA PHE A 19 2.95 -2.92 12.90
C PHE A 19 2.73 -3.21 11.39
N PRO A 20 1.80 -2.57 10.66
CA PRO A 20 1.62 -2.81 9.23
C PRO A 20 2.75 -2.25 8.35
N LYS A 21 3.50 -1.24 8.83
CA LYS A 21 4.76 -0.86 8.17
C LYS A 21 5.80 -1.96 8.33
N LEU A 22 5.87 -2.60 9.51
CA LEU A 22 6.77 -3.73 9.76
C LEU A 22 6.40 -4.95 8.91
N LEU A 23 5.10 -5.24 8.77
CA LEU A 23 4.60 -6.30 7.90
C LEU A 23 5.01 -6.06 6.44
N ARG A 24 4.71 -4.87 5.90
CA ARG A 24 5.02 -4.54 4.50
C ARG A 24 6.51 -4.50 4.20
N ALA A 25 7.31 -4.03 5.15
CA ALA A 25 8.76 -4.01 4.99
C ALA A 25 9.39 -5.42 5.00
N GLY A 26 8.59 -6.47 5.20
CA GLY A 26 9.05 -7.85 5.30
C GLY A 26 10.02 -8.03 6.46
N GLU A 27 9.80 -7.31 7.56
CA GLU A 27 10.69 -7.37 8.71
C GLU A 27 10.57 -8.73 9.40
N SER A 28 11.71 -9.31 9.77
CA SER A 28 11.71 -10.58 10.49
C SER A 28 11.12 -10.40 11.90
N LEU A 29 10.69 -11.50 12.52
CA LEU A 29 10.20 -11.49 13.90
C LEU A 29 11.24 -10.91 14.86
N GLU A 30 12.51 -11.20 14.63
CA GLU A 30 13.62 -10.66 15.40
C GLU A 30 13.68 -9.13 15.30
N ARG A 31 13.44 -8.57 14.11
CA ARG A 31 13.46 -7.13 13.90
C ARG A 31 12.20 -6.46 14.46
N ILE A 32 11.03 -7.08 14.35
CA ILE A 32 9.81 -6.64 15.03
C ILE A 32 10.05 -6.60 16.54
N ALA A 33 10.69 -7.63 17.09
CA ALA A 33 11.06 -7.66 18.50
C ALA A 33 12.07 -6.54 18.83
N ILE A 34 13.16 -6.38 18.07
CA ILE A 34 14.12 -5.27 18.25
C ILE A 34 13.38 -3.93 18.29
N ILE A 35 12.47 -3.66 17.35
CA ILE A 35 11.73 -2.39 17.30
C ILE A 35 10.79 -2.25 18.49
N THR A 36 10.11 -3.33 18.87
CA THR A 36 9.23 -3.36 20.04
C THR A 36 10.01 -3.07 21.32
N PHE A 37 11.24 -3.57 21.45
CA PHE A 37 12.08 -3.43 22.65
C PHE A 37 13.15 -2.33 22.58
N SER A 38 13.36 -1.66 21.44
CA SER A 38 14.43 -0.66 21.29
C SER A 38 14.08 0.67 21.96
N GLU A 39 14.99 1.19 22.79
CA GLU A 39 14.81 2.45 23.54
C GLU A 39 14.87 3.74 22.70
N ASN A 40 15.15 3.66 21.39
CA ASN A 40 15.31 4.78 20.46
C ASN A 40 14.69 4.39 19.11
N GLN A 41 13.79 5.15 18.46
CA GLN A 41 13.82 6.59 18.22
C GLN A 41 12.39 7.15 18.04
N ALA A 42 12.19 8.39 18.51
CA ALA A 42 11.09 9.32 18.23
C ALA A 42 9.70 9.16 18.90
N ILE A 43 9.38 8.08 19.63
CA ILE A 43 8.20 8.06 20.52
C ILE A 43 8.58 7.63 21.95
N SER A 44 9.30 8.52 22.62
CA SER A 44 9.10 8.85 24.04
C SER A 44 9.35 7.78 25.13
N GLY A 45 10.38 6.92 25.07
CA GLY A 45 10.81 6.16 26.27
C GLY A 45 9.69 5.39 26.99
N ILE A 46 8.70 4.91 26.24
CA ILE A 46 7.54 4.20 26.78
C ILE A 46 7.97 2.74 26.96
N PRO A 47 7.95 2.19 28.18
CA PRO A 47 8.23 0.77 28.41
C PRO A 47 7.28 -0.09 27.59
N VAL A 48 7.76 -1.25 27.09
CA VAL A 48 6.91 -2.24 26.40
C VAL A 48 5.78 -2.62 27.35
N MET A 49 4.59 -2.09 27.06
CA MET A 49 3.46 -2.30 27.94
C MET A 49 2.89 -3.69 27.70
N VAL A 50 3.01 -4.53 28.72
CA VAL A 50 2.48 -5.90 28.74
C VAL A 50 1.12 -5.88 29.44
N TYR A 51 0.11 -6.43 28.78
CA TYR A 51 -1.26 -6.50 29.28
C TYR A 51 -1.64 -7.95 29.55
N GLN A 52 -2.39 -8.18 30.62
CA GLN A 52 -2.86 -9.52 31.00
C GLN A 52 -4.00 -10.02 30.11
N ASP A 53 -4.66 -9.13 29.39
CA ASP A 53 -5.79 -9.44 28.52
C ASP A 53 -5.83 -8.51 27.29
N PHE A 54 -6.44 -9.01 26.23
CA PHE A 54 -6.55 -8.31 24.95
C PHE A 54 -7.28 -6.96 25.06
N LYS A 55 -8.33 -6.91 25.89
CA LYS A 55 -9.16 -5.71 26.06
C LYS A 55 -8.30 -4.57 26.64
N SER A 56 -7.51 -4.86 27.67
CA SER A 56 -6.58 -3.91 28.27
C SER A 56 -5.54 -3.40 27.28
N ALA A 57 -4.98 -4.27 26.42
CA ALA A 57 -4.06 -3.87 25.37
C ALA A 57 -4.73 -2.96 24.33
N ALA A 58 -5.91 -3.37 23.83
CA ALA A 58 -6.68 -2.61 22.87
C ALA A 58 -7.05 -1.21 23.41
N ASP A 59 -7.43 -1.12 24.67
CA ASP A 59 -7.75 0.16 25.32
C ASP A 59 -6.55 1.08 25.42
N ALA A 60 -5.37 0.53 25.69
CA ALA A 60 -4.16 1.33 25.71
C ALA A 60 -3.71 1.78 24.31
N SER A 61 -3.86 0.91 23.30
CA SER A 61 -3.68 1.27 21.87
C SER A 61 -4.52 2.48 21.50
N ARG A 62 -5.81 2.46 21.88
CA ARG A 62 -6.76 3.56 21.65
C ARG A 62 -6.39 4.83 22.41
N ARG A 63 -5.95 4.70 23.67
CA ARG A 63 -5.48 5.86 24.46
C ARG A 63 -4.25 6.51 23.86
N LEU A 64 -3.32 5.71 23.33
CA LEU A 64 -2.14 6.21 22.62
C LEU A 64 -2.58 7.02 21.40
N TYR A 65 -3.50 6.48 20.59
CA TYR A 65 -4.07 7.16 19.43
C TYR A 65 -4.73 8.52 19.79
N LYS A 66 -5.49 8.59 20.90
CA LYS A 66 -6.09 9.85 21.37
C LYS A 66 -5.04 10.87 21.81
N LYS A 67 -4.02 10.43 22.57
CA LYS A 67 -3.03 11.32 23.20
C LYS A 67 -2.08 11.94 22.19
N THR A 68 -1.71 11.19 21.15
CA THR A 68 -0.84 11.72 20.10
C THR A 68 -1.51 12.79 19.26
N GLY A 69 -2.82 13.01 19.41
CA GLY A 69 -3.52 14.08 18.71
C GLY A 69 -3.28 13.98 17.21
N MET A 70 -3.26 12.75 16.68
CA MET A 70 -3.24 12.50 15.25
C MET A 70 -4.61 12.90 14.69
N ASP A 71 -4.92 14.20 14.76
CA ASP A 71 -5.75 14.86 13.76
C ASP A 71 -5.33 14.28 12.43
N LEU A 72 -6.31 13.87 11.63
CA LEU A 72 -6.17 13.50 10.22
C LEU A 72 -5.17 14.45 9.54
N GLN A 73 -3.87 14.15 9.59
CA GLN A 73 -2.86 15.03 9.05
C GLN A 73 -2.93 14.84 7.55
N ARG A 74 -3.60 15.81 6.92
CA ARG A 74 -4.12 15.86 5.55
C ARG A 74 -3.13 15.62 4.41
N HIS A 75 -1.87 15.27 4.67
CA HIS A 75 -0.84 15.19 3.63
C HIS A 75 -0.09 13.85 3.63
N GLY A 76 -0.26 13.11 2.52
CA GLY A 76 0.84 12.53 1.74
C GLY A 76 1.68 11.40 2.31
N GLN A 77 1.33 10.78 3.44
CA GLN A 77 2.04 9.57 3.89
C GLN A 77 1.06 8.42 4.06
N HIS A 78 1.18 7.44 3.16
CA HIS A 78 0.36 6.23 3.02
C HIS A 78 0.37 5.27 4.23
N HIS A 79 0.96 5.68 5.37
CA HIS A 79 1.16 4.86 6.57
C HIS A 79 0.30 5.29 7.77
N LYS A 80 -0.53 6.33 7.63
CA LYS A 80 -1.10 7.09 8.77
C LYS A 80 -2.30 6.45 9.52
N TYR A 81 -2.79 5.29 9.10
CA TYR A 81 -3.99 4.67 9.72
C TYR A 81 -3.71 3.40 10.54
N TYR A 82 -2.43 3.04 10.67
CA TYR A 82 -2.04 1.67 10.95
C TYR A 82 -1.02 1.58 12.10
N HIS A 83 -1.04 2.50 13.05
CA HIS A 83 0.11 2.67 13.95
C HIS A 83 0.26 1.63 15.06
N THR A 84 -0.65 0.66 15.22
CA THR A 84 -0.51 -0.33 16.31
C THR A 84 -1.07 -1.70 15.96
N GLY A 85 -0.33 -2.75 16.31
CA GLY A 85 -0.79 -4.13 16.37
C GLY A 85 -0.74 -4.63 17.82
N ILE A 86 -1.58 -5.58 18.18
CA ILE A 86 -1.57 -6.22 19.49
C ILE A 86 -1.00 -7.63 19.33
N ALA A 87 0.25 -7.81 19.71
CA ALA A 87 0.91 -9.10 19.74
C ALA A 87 0.37 -9.95 20.89
N LYS A 88 -0.16 -11.14 20.57
CA LYS A 88 -0.54 -12.18 21.52
C LYS A 88 0.65 -13.10 21.74
N ILE A 89 1.14 -13.13 22.97
CA ILE A 89 2.38 -13.81 23.33
C ILE A 89 2.08 -14.86 24.39
N LYS A 90 2.46 -16.08 24.10
CA LYS A 90 2.45 -17.21 25.01
C LYS A 90 3.66 -17.13 25.94
N ILE A 91 3.43 -17.08 27.25
CA ILE A 91 4.51 -17.02 28.24
C ILE A 91 4.41 -18.19 29.23
N ASP A 92 5.57 -18.62 29.76
CA ASP A 92 5.61 -19.52 30.91
C ASP A 92 5.06 -18.77 32.14
N GLU A 93 4.19 -19.43 32.90
CA GLU A 93 3.62 -18.87 34.14
C GLU A 93 4.70 -18.42 35.13
N ARG A 94 5.89 -19.04 35.11
CA ARG A 94 7.04 -18.66 35.95
C ARG A 94 7.68 -17.32 35.55
N SER A 95 7.42 -16.84 34.33
CA SER A 95 7.87 -15.54 33.83
C SER A 95 6.85 -14.42 34.11
N MET A 96 5.68 -14.73 34.67
CA MET A 96 4.69 -13.69 35.00
C MET A 96 5.23 -12.68 36.01
N GLY A 97 5.05 -11.39 35.68
CA GLY A 97 5.46 -10.27 36.53
C GLY A 97 6.93 -9.87 36.38
N LYS A 98 7.68 -10.55 35.51
CA LYS A 98 9.00 -10.11 35.04
C LYS A 98 8.85 -9.31 33.75
N GLU A 99 9.85 -8.49 33.44
CA GLU A 99 9.94 -7.85 32.12
C GLU A 99 10.08 -8.94 31.05
N LEU A 100 9.25 -8.83 30.00
CA LEU A 100 9.29 -9.76 28.87
C LEU A 100 10.61 -9.55 28.13
N THR A 101 11.38 -10.62 27.93
CA THR A 101 12.60 -10.54 27.13
C THR A 101 12.28 -10.59 25.63
N GLN A 102 13.23 -10.14 24.81
CA GLN A 102 13.10 -10.22 23.35
C GLN A 102 12.94 -11.67 22.86
N GLU A 103 13.68 -12.61 23.45
CA GLU A 103 13.62 -14.05 23.13
C GLU A 103 12.24 -14.63 23.50
N GLU A 104 11.72 -14.32 24.70
CA GLU A 104 10.37 -14.74 25.10
C GLU A 104 9.27 -14.13 24.22
N PHE A 105 9.45 -12.91 23.71
CA PHE A 105 8.54 -12.33 22.72
C PHE A 105 8.58 -13.15 21.43
N ILE A 106 9.76 -13.40 20.86
CA ILE A 106 9.91 -14.09 19.58
C ILE A 106 9.37 -15.52 19.68
N ASP A 107 9.77 -16.26 20.71
CA ASP A 107 9.38 -17.65 20.90
C ASP A 107 7.91 -17.78 21.28
N GLY A 108 7.42 -16.86 22.11
CA GLY A 108 6.04 -16.83 22.57
C GLY A 108 5.04 -16.26 21.57
N LEU A 109 5.47 -15.52 20.55
CA LEU A 109 4.55 -14.87 19.61
C LEU A 109 3.71 -15.90 18.85
N GLU A 110 2.40 -15.87 19.06
CA GLU A 110 1.45 -16.73 18.33
C GLU A 110 0.82 -15.99 17.15
N SER A 111 0.45 -14.72 17.38
CA SER A 111 -0.27 -13.91 16.41
C SER A 111 -0.17 -12.44 16.76
N ILE A 112 -0.34 -11.56 15.79
CA ILE A 112 -0.57 -10.13 16.02
C ILE A 112 -1.95 -9.79 15.49
N THR A 113 -2.77 -9.20 16.37
CA THR A 113 -4.09 -8.71 15.99
C THR A 113 -3.98 -7.25 15.58
N HIS A 114 -4.33 -6.95 14.33
CA HIS A 114 -4.49 -5.60 13.85
C HIS A 114 -5.59 -4.87 14.65
N THR A 115 -5.52 -3.55 14.76
CA THR A 115 -6.56 -2.73 15.41
C THR A 115 -7.96 -2.91 14.81
N ASN A 116 -8.06 -3.47 13.60
CA ASN A 116 -9.30 -3.78 12.91
C ASN A 116 -9.85 -5.19 13.23
N GLY A 117 -9.26 -5.89 14.21
CA GLY A 117 -9.67 -7.24 14.62
C GLY A 117 -9.16 -8.38 13.72
N ILE A 118 -8.41 -8.06 12.67
CA ILE A 118 -7.74 -9.03 11.81
C ILE A 118 -6.61 -9.68 12.62
N ILE A 119 -6.57 -11.01 12.64
CA ILE A 119 -5.51 -11.77 13.30
C ILE A 119 -4.53 -12.24 12.22
N ILE A 120 -3.27 -11.85 12.35
CA ILE A 120 -2.17 -12.33 11.50
C ILE A 120 -1.38 -13.31 12.35
N THR A 121 -1.38 -14.58 11.96
CA THR A 121 -0.66 -15.64 12.67
C THR A 121 0.85 -15.46 12.51
N ARG A 122 1.65 -16.07 13.40
CA ARG A 122 3.12 -16.04 13.29
C ARG A 122 3.62 -16.46 11.90
N ALA A 123 2.99 -17.45 11.28
CA ALA A 123 3.36 -17.94 9.95
C ALA A 123 3.10 -16.89 8.85
N GLU A 124 2.08 -16.05 9.03
CA GLU A 124 1.72 -14.97 8.10
C GLU A 124 2.50 -13.67 8.37
N LEU A 125 3.29 -13.55 9.45
CA LEU A 125 4.04 -12.33 9.73
C LEU A 125 5.22 -12.12 8.77
N ASP A 126 5.78 -13.20 8.23
CA ASP A 126 6.86 -13.14 7.26
C ASP A 126 6.30 -12.99 5.84
N ALA A 127 6.29 -11.74 5.34
CA ALA A 127 5.79 -11.41 4.01
C ALA A 127 6.49 -12.20 2.88
N LEU A 128 7.79 -12.50 3.02
CA LEU A 128 8.56 -13.22 2.02
C LEU A 128 8.16 -14.69 2.00
N THR A 129 8.05 -15.31 3.18
CA THR A 129 7.55 -16.68 3.29
C THR A 129 6.10 -16.79 2.80
N HIS A 130 5.26 -15.80 3.10
CA HIS A 130 3.87 -15.78 2.65
C HIS A 130 3.73 -15.62 1.14
N GLU A 131 4.52 -14.74 0.51
CA GLU A 131 4.59 -14.65 -0.96
C GLU A 131 5.09 -15.95 -1.57
N GLN A 132 6.12 -16.59 -1.00
CA GLN A 132 6.60 -17.90 -1.48
C GLN A 132 5.52 -18.98 -1.41
N GLN A 133 4.72 -19.01 -0.34
CA GLN A 133 3.61 -19.95 -0.21
C GLN A 133 2.53 -19.69 -1.26
N GLU A 134 2.20 -18.42 -1.53
CA GLU A 134 1.33 -18.06 -2.65
C GLU A 134 1.94 -18.52 -3.98
N GLU A 135 3.26 -18.39 -4.13
CA GLU A 135 3.95 -18.87 -5.32
C GLU A 135 3.85 -20.38 -5.55
N GLU A 136 3.94 -21.15 -4.47
CA GLU A 136 3.72 -22.59 -4.51
C GLU A 136 2.26 -22.94 -4.81
N GLN A 137 1.29 -22.19 -4.27
CA GLN A 137 -0.14 -22.43 -4.47
C GLN A 137 -0.61 -22.16 -5.90
N ILE A 138 -0.11 -21.09 -6.52
CA ILE A 138 -0.49 -20.72 -7.89
C ILE A 138 0.19 -21.62 -8.94
N ALA A 139 1.18 -22.42 -8.51
CA ALA A 139 1.99 -23.26 -9.38
C ALA A 139 2.61 -22.44 -10.52
N TYR A 140 3.37 -21.41 -10.15
CA TYR A 140 4.11 -20.61 -11.13
C TYR A 140 5.12 -21.48 -11.86
N GLU A 141 4.91 -21.63 -13.16
CA GLU A 141 5.81 -22.36 -14.04
C GLU A 141 6.62 -21.33 -14.85
N SER A 142 7.96 -21.37 -14.75
CA SER A 142 8.83 -20.38 -15.40
C SER A 142 8.82 -20.47 -16.93
N ASP A 143 8.45 -21.64 -17.46
CA ASP A 143 8.61 -22.02 -18.88
C ASP A 143 7.26 -22.27 -19.58
N VAL A 144 6.16 -21.77 -19.01
CA VAL A 144 4.82 -21.92 -19.59
C VAL A 144 4.78 -21.41 -21.02
N GLU A 145 4.12 -22.17 -21.88
CA GLU A 145 3.87 -21.80 -23.28
C GLU A 145 3.14 -20.44 -23.35
N GLU A 146 3.64 -19.54 -24.21
CA GLU A 146 3.08 -18.19 -24.41
C GLU A 146 1.55 -18.20 -24.64
N GLU A 147 1.01 -19.31 -25.14
CA GLU A 147 -0.41 -19.56 -25.34
C GLU A 147 -1.23 -19.39 -24.06
N ARG A 148 -0.70 -19.76 -22.89
CA ARG A 148 -1.41 -19.63 -21.61
C ARG A 148 -1.57 -18.16 -21.21
N PHE A 149 -0.76 -17.23 -21.71
CA PHE A 149 -0.93 -15.80 -21.47
C PHE A 149 -1.96 -15.14 -22.37
N ILE A 150 -2.39 -15.81 -23.44
CA ILE A 150 -3.36 -15.27 -24.37
C ILE A 150 -4.77 -15.36 -23.78
N THR A 151 -5.52 -14.27 -23.85
CA THR A 151 -6.96 -14.27 -23.53
C THR A 151 -7.76 -14.58 -24.79
N GLN A 152 -8.77 -15.44 -24.67
CA GLN A 152 -9.75 -15.66 -25.73
C GLN A 152 -10.77 -14.52 -25.80
N SER A 153 -11.14 -13.95 -24.64
CA SER A 153 -12.03 -12.81 -24.53
C SER A 153 -11.94 -12.22 -23.13
N ILE A 154 -11.23 -11.09 -22.99
CA ILE A 154 -11.09 -10.41 -21.70
C ILE A 154 -12.43 -10.03 -21.09
N LEU A 155 -13.42 -9.68 -21.93
CA LEU A 155 -14.77 -9.36 -21.47
C LEU A 155 -15.45 -10.58 -20.83
N LYS A 156 -15.29 -11.76 -21.44
CA LYS A 156 -15.82 -13.00 -20.88
C LYS A 156 -15.09 -13.37 -19.59
N ASP A 157 -13.77 -13.22 -19.57
CA ASP A 157 -12.94 -13.52 -18.41
C ASP A 157 -13.36 -12.65 -17.22
N ILE A 158 -13.40 -11.31 -17.37
CA ILE A 158 -13.82 -10.39 -16.30
C ILE A 158 -15.30 -10.58 -15.92
N SER A 159 -16.19 -10.83 -16.88
CA SER A 159 -17.61 -11.11 -16.59
C SER A 159 -17.79 -12.37 -15.75
N GLY A 160 -16.89 -13.34 -15.91
CA GLY A 160 -16.86 -14.56 -15.11
C GLY A 160 -16.45 -14.34 -13.66
N ILE A 161 -15.80 -13.21 -13.32
CA ILE A 161 -15.42 -12.88 -11.94
C ILE A 161 -16.67 -12.40 -11.17
N PRO A 162 -16.97 -12.99 -9.99
CA PRO A 162 -18.02 -12.51 -9.11
C PRO A 162 -17.85 -11.02 -8.84
N PRO A 163 -18.91 -10.21 -8.93
CA PRO A 163 -18.78 -8.76 -8.81
C PRO A 163 -18.08 -8.31 -7.50
N LYS A 164 -18.36 -8.99 -6.38
CA LYS A 164 -17.69 -8.81 -5.06
C LYS A 164 -16.15 -8.93 -5.09
N LEU A 165 -15.59 -9.67 -6.05
CA LEU A 165 -14.14 -9.92 -6.14
C LEU A 165 -13.43 -9.05 -7.18
N ARG A 166 -14.15 -8.27 -7.99
CA ARG A 166 -13.54 -7.52 -9.12
C ARG A 166 -12.61 -6.40 -8.68
N TYR A 167 -12.68 -5.95 -7.44
CA TYR A 167 -11.71 -4.99 -6.92
C TYR A 167 -10.28 -5.55 -6.90
N LEU A 168 -10.12 -6.87 -6.83
CA LEU A 168 -8.81 -7.54 -6.89
C LEU A 168 -8.10 -7.34 -8.24
N LEU A 169 -8.80 -6.83 -9.26
CA LEU A 169 -8.17 -6.48 -10.53
C LEU A 169 -7.23 -5.28 -10.42
N PHE A 170 -7.39 -4.45 -9.38
CA PHE A 170 -6.68 -3.17 -9.27
C PHE A 170 -6.21 -2.80 -7.86
N VAL A 171 -6.59 -3.57 -6.84
CA VAL A 171 -5.98 -3.48 -5.51
C VAL A 171 -4.79 -4.45 -5.47
N ASP A 172 -3.69 -3.98 -4.90
CA ASP A 172 -2.49 -4.76 -4.63
C ASP A 172 -2.86 -6.12 -3.99
N PHE A 173 -2.46 -7.22 -4.61
CA PHE A 173 -2.85 -8.55 -4.13
C PHE A 173 -2.30 -8.83 -2.73
N GLU A 174 -1.12 -8.27 -2.40
CA GLU A 174 -0.54 -8.33 -1.06
C GLU A 174 -1.50 -7.76 0.01
N LEU A 175 -2.23 -6.68 -0.28
CA LEU A 175 -3.12 -6.08 0.71
C LEU A 175 -4.29 -7.01 1.04
N PHE A 176 -4.84 -7.67 0.03
CA PHE A 176 -5.89 -8.65 0.25
C PHE A 176 -5.37 -9.95 0.88
N HIS A 177 -4.36 -10.54 0.26
CA HIS A 177 -3.89 -11.87 0.60
C HIS A 177 -3.14 -11.88 1.94
N HIS A 178 -2.24 -10.91 2.15
CA HIS A 178 -1.35 -10.84 3.32
C HIS A 178 -1.86 -9.88 4.39
N CYS A 179 -2.28 -8.66 4.02
CA CYS A 179 -2.78 -7.69 5.00
C CYS A 179 -4.26 -7.90 5.37
N LYS A 180 -4.97 -8.82 4.70
CA LYS A 180 -6.39 -9.13 4.91
C LYS A 180 -7.30 -7.89 4.77
N GLU A 181 -6.91 -6.99 3.87
CA GLU A 181 -7.64 -5.78 3.52
C GLU A 181 -8.57 -6.03 2.33
N ASN A 182 -9.69 -5.32 2.28
CA ASN A 182 -10.59 -5.35 1.12
C ASN A 182 -10.73 -3.95 0.50
N TRP A 183 -11.60 -3.84 -0.50
CA TRP A 183 -11.85 -2.56 -1.16
C TRP A 183 -12.30 -1.46 -0.21
N ILE A 184 -12.94 -1.78 0.92
CA ILE A 184 -13.39 -0.75 1.86
C ILE A 184 -12.21 -0.14 2.60
N ASP A 185 -11.22 -0.96 3.00
CA ASP A 185 -9.98 -0.45 3.58
C ASP A 185 -9.23 0.43 2.55
N TYR A 186 -9.26 0.03 1.27
CA TYR A 186 -8.67 0.81 0.19
C TYR A 186 -9.38 2.16 -0.04
N GLU A 187 -10.71 2.17 -0.10
CA GLU A 187 -11.55 3.37 -0.19
C GLU A 187 -11.39 4.28 1.03
N PHE A 188 -11.14 3.71 2.21
CA PHE A 188 -10.88 4.47 3.42
C PHE A 188 -9.55 5.24 3.36
N ARG A 189 -8.51 4.64 2.77
CA ARG A 189 -7.20 5.31 2.59
C ARG A 189 -7.35 6.58 1.75
N GLU A 190 -8.14 6.49 0.70
CA GLU A 190 -8.42 7.61 -0.19
C GLU A 190 -9.83 7.54 -0.77
N ARG A 191 -10.73 8.35 -0.21
CA ARG A 191 -12.13 8.34 -0.62
C ARG A 191 -12.31 8.61 -2.12
N ARG A 192 -13.23 7.86 -2.72
CA ARG A 192 -13.58 7.75 -4.15
C ARG A 192 -12.59 7.00 -5.03
N CYS A 193 -11.45 6.54 -4.49
CA CYS A 193 -10.46 5.88 -5.34
C CYS A 193 -10.97 4.56 -5.92
N VAL A 194 -11.76 3.77 -5.19
CA VAL A 194 -12.26 2.48 -5.69
C VAL A 194 -13.25 2.70 -6.82
N LYS A 195 -14.16 3.67 -6.69
CA LYS A 195 -15.07 4.06 -7.76
C LYS A 195 -14.29 4.45 -9.03
N ASN A 196 -13.27 5.29 -8.87
CA ASN A 196 -12.49 5.75 -10.00
C ASN A 196 -11.75 4.59 -10.69
N LEU A 197 -11.27 3.60 -9.94
CA LEU A 197 -10.65 2.39 -10.49
C LEU A 197 -11.65 1.56 -11.32
N PHE A 198 -12.90 1.41 -10.87
CA PHE A 198 -13.96 0.76 -11.66
C PHE A 198 -14.35 1.54 -12.92
N ASP A 199 -14.54 2.85 -12.78
CA ASP A 199 -14.88 3.71 -13.90
C ASP A 199 -13.76 3.65 -14.96
N THR A 200 -12.49 3.78 -14.55
CA THR A 200 -11.33 3.72 -15.46
C THR A 200 -11.17 2.32 -16.07
N THR A 201 -11.44 1.25 -15.31
CA THR A 201 -11.46 -0.11 -15.86
C THR A 201 -12.51 -0.24 -16.98
N THR A 202 -13.68 0.39 -16.82
CA THR A 202 -14.70 0.44 -17.88
C THR A 202 -14.17 1.15 -19.12
N THR A 203 -13.52 2.31 -18.96
CA THR A 203 -12.87 3.04 -20.06
C THR A 203 -11.82 2.18 -20.78
N ILE A 204 -11.01 1.43 -20.04
CA ILE A 204 -9.99 0.53 -20.60
C ILE A 204 -10.64 -0.58 -21.43
N LEU A 205 -11.74 -1.16 -20.94
CA LEU A 205 -12.51 -2.17 -21.66
C LEU A 205 -13.30 -1.59 -22.85
N GLU A 206 -13.46 -0.27 -22.94
CA GLU A 206 -13.91 0.38 -24.18
C GLU A 206 -12.76 0.53 -25.17
N LEU A 207 -11.62 1.05 -24.69
CA LEU A 207 -10.46 1.38 -25.49
C LEU A 207 -9.72 0.17 -26.04
N TYR A 208 -9.71 -0.98 -25.35
CA TYR A 208 -8.85 -2.10 -25.75
C TYR A 208 -9.14 -2.65 -27.15
N SER A 209 -10.39 -2.47 -27.58
CA SER A 209 -10.89 -2.88 -28.89
C SER A 209 -10.48 -1.95 -30.02
N ASP A 210 -9.98 -0.74 -29.72
CA ASP A 210 -9.48 0.20 -30.71
C ASP A 210 -8.14 -0.32 -31.28
N PRO A 211 -8.08 -0.64 -32.59
CA PRO A 211 -6.85 -1.10 -33.24
C PRO A 211 -5.68 -0.12 -33.10
N LYS A 212 -5.94 1.17 -32.90
CA LYS A 212 -4.89 2.19 -32.71
C LYS A 212 -4.13 1.98 -31.42
N ILE A 213 -4.80 1.60 -30.32
CA ILE A 213 -4.13 1.37 -29.03
C ILE A 213 -3.04 0.29 -29.14
N ARG A 214 -3.22 -0.69 -30.04
CA ARG A 214 -2.26 -1.76 -30.28
C ARG A 214 -0.92 -1.28 -30.86
N THR A 215 -0.90 -0.14 -31.54
CA THR A 215 0.26 0.28 -32.35
C THR A 215 0.62 1.76 -32.22
N SER A 216 -0.22 2.56 -31.56
CA SER A 216 -0.10 4.01 -31.48
C SER A 216 -0.76 4.54 -30.22
N LEU A 217 -0.05 4.43 -29.10
CA LEU A 217 -0.36 5.12 -27.85
C LEU A 217 0.04 6.60 -27.94
N THR A 218 -0.70 7.46 -27.23
CA THR A 218 -0.37 8.88 -27.11
C THR A 218 -0.45 9.30 -25.63
N LEU A 219 0.20 10.42 -25.27
CA LEU A 219 0.11 10.94 -23.90
C LEU A 219 -1.32 11.39 -23.57
N GLU A 220 -2.13 11.81 -24.54
CA GLU A 220 -3.52 12.20 -24.30
C GLU A 220 -4.38 11.03 -23.79
N ILE A 221 -4.09 9.80 -24.21
CA ILE A 221 -4.74 8.60 -23.66
C ILE A 221 -4.34 8.40 -22.20
N ILE A 222 -3.05 8.56 -21.89
CA ILE A 222 -2.51 8.43 -20.53
C ILE A 222 -3.11 9.52 -19.62
N ASP A 223 -3.16 10.76 -20.10
CA ASP A 223 -3.80 11.90 -19.43
C ASP A 223 -5.28 11.64 -19.18
N SER A 224 -6.00 11.02 -20.11
CA SER A 224 -7.40 10.66 -19.92
C SER A 224 -7.58 9.61 -18.82
N LEU A 225 -6.69 8.61 -18.74
CA LEU A 225 -6.74 7.61 -17.67
C LEU A 225 -6.44 8.26 -16.32
N HIS A 226 -5.38 9.08 -16.27
CA HIS A 226 -5.00 9.83 -15.07
C HIS A 226 -6.14 10.72 -14.58
N LEU A 227 -6.72 11.53 -15.46
CA LEU A 227 -7.82 12.45 -15.11
C LEU A 227 -9.02 11.72 -14.51
N GLN A 228 -9.33 10.53 -15.02
CA GLN A 228 -10.42 9.70 -14.51
C GLN A 228 -10.10 9.14 -13.13
N LEU A 229 -8.87 8.66 -12.92
CA LEU A 229 -8.40 8.16 -11.63
C LEU A 229 -8.35 9.26 -10.56
N SER A 230 -8.03 10.48 -10.96
CA SER A 230 -7.92 11.68 -10.13
C SER A 230 -9.28 12.34 -9.80
N LYS A 231 -10.39 11.81 -10.31
CA LYS A 231 -11.67 12.51 -10.21
C LYS A 231 -12.25 12.49 -8.78
N GLY A 232 -12.29 13.66 -8.14
CA GLY A 232 -13.01 13.84 -6.87
C GLY A 232 -12.37 13.16 -5.67
N LEU A 233 -11.07 12.83 -5.74
CA LEU A 233 -10.30 12.40 -4.58
C LEU A 233 -10.24 13.56 -3.57
N VAL A 234 -10.44 13.27 -2.30
CA VAL A 234 -10.62 14.31 -1.26
C VAL A 234 -9.36 15.15 -1.04
N GLN A 235 -8.16 14.56 -1.18
CA GLN A 235 -6.90 15.32 -1.18
C GLN A 235 -6.85 16.31 -2.34
N MET A 236 -7.50 15.98 -3.47
CA MET A 236 -7.50 16.82 -4.68
C MET A 236 -8.51 17.95 -4.66
N GLU A 237 -9.58 17.84 -3.87
CA GLU A 237 -10.52 18.95 -3.67
C GLU A 237 -9.88 20.11 -2.89
N VAL A 238 -8.83 19.85 -2.09
CA VAL A 238 -8.09 20.86 -1.31
C VAL A 238 -6.98 21.52 -2.13
N GLU A 239 -6.29 20.77 -2.99
CA GLU A 239 -5.14 21.26 -3.77
C GLU A 239 -5.50 21.81 -5.16
N GLY A 240 -6.77 21.69 -5.58
CA GLY A 240 -7.32 22.31 -6.79
C GLY A 240 -6.91 21.62 -8.10
N ASN A 241 -6.95 22.37 -9.22
CA ASN A 241 -6.67 21.83 -10.57
C ASN A 241 -5.23 21.36 -10.75
N ALA A 242 -4.30 21.78 -9.90
CA ALA A 242 -2.87 21.47 -10.02
C ALA A 242 -2.61 19.95 -10.08
N LEU A 243 -3.44 19.13 -9.43
CA LEU A 243 -3.23 17.68 -9.39
C LEU A 243 -3.83 16.90 -10.57
N LYS A 244 -4.49 17.58 -11.52
CA LYS A 244 -4.94 17.00 -12.80
C LYS A 244 -3.96 17.28 -13.95
N GLU A 245 -2.90 18.02 -13.64
CA GLU A 245 -1.93 18.52 -14.60
C GLU A 245 -0.57 17.89 -14.33
N TYR A 246 0.32 18.01 -15.32
CA TYR A 246 1.72 17.69 -15.12
C TYR A 246 2.31 18.51 -13.97
N ARG A 247 3.18 17.88 -13.17
CA ARG A 247 3.85 18.57 -12.07
C ARG A 247 4.65 19.76 -12.59
N THR A 248 4.72 20.83 -11.80
CA THR A 248 5.49 22.05 -12.16
C THR A 248 6.77 22.23 -11.34
N ILE A 249 7.04 21.30 -10.42
CA ILE A 249 8.22 21.32 -9.53
C ILE A 249 8.95 19.98 -9.57
N TYR A 250 10.17 19.94 -9.04
CA TYR A 250 10.84 18.68 -8.76
C TYR A 250 9.99 17.84 -7.80
N ASN A 251 9.99 16.53 -8.04
CA ASN A 251 9.38 15.57 -7.14
C ASN A 251 10.39 14.48 -6.78
N GLY A 252 10.11 13.78 -5.70
CA GLY A 252 10.83 12.56 -5.35
C GLY A 252 10.03 11.76 -4.35
N PHE A 253 10.31 10.46 -4.31
CA PHE A 253 9.58 9.53 -3.47
C PHE A 253 10.55 8.55 -2.80
N PRO A 254 10.24 8.12 -1.57
CA PRO A 254 11.11 7.22 -0.83
C PRO A 254 11.07 5.81 -1.43
N ILE A 255 12.19 5.11 -1.32
CA ILE A 255 12.32 3.70 -1.71
C ILE A 255 12.11 2.84 -0.48
N PHE A 256 11.27 1.81 -0.61
CA PHE A 256 11.02 0.84 0.45
C PHE A 256 11.92 -0.39 0.30
N LYS A 257 12.08 -1.14 1.40
CA LYS A 257 13.03 -2.27 1.48
C LYS A 257 12.71 -3.42 0.55
N ASP A 258 11.43 -3.65 0.32
CA ASP A 258 10.87 -4.74 -0.47
C ASP A 258 10.64 -4.35 -1.94
N THR A 259 10.78 -3.06 -2.27
CA THR A 259 10.57 -2.51 -3.62
C THR A 259 11.85 -2.27 -4.41
N SER A 260 13.00 -2.73 -3.91
CA SER A 260 14.30 -2.53 -4.57
C SER A 260 15.15 -3.78 -4.60
N THR A 261 16.03 -3.83 -5.60
CA THR A 261 17.03 -4.88 -5.83
C THR A 261 18.36 -4.24 -6.27
N VAL A 262 19.47 -4.96 -6.14
CA VAL A 262 20.77 -4.45 -6.62
C VAL A 262 20.73 -4.24 -8.14
N GLU A 263 20.10 -5.16 -8.87
CA GLU A 263 19.96 -5.13 -10.32
C GLU A 263 19.12 -3.95 -10.80
N GLY A 264 17.98 -3.68 -10.16
CA GLY A 264 17.14 -2.53 -10.52
C GLY A 264 17.77 -1.18 -10.15
N ILE A 265 18.49 -1.09 -9.03
CA ILE A 265 19.29 0.10 -8.71
C ILE A 265 20.39 0.29 -9.77
N THR A 266 21.06 -0.79 -10.16
CA THR A 266 22.08 -0.76 -11.22
C THR A 266 21.51 -0.24 -12.54
N GLU A 267 20.32 -0.72 -12.94
CA GLU A 267 19.61 -0.26 -14.14
C GLU A 267 19.32 1.25 -14.10
N LEU A 268 18.82 1.77 -12.97
CA LEU A 268 18.58 3.21 -12.80
C LEU A 268 19.89 4.02 -12.79
N LEU A 269 20.97 3.51 -12.18
CA LEU A 269 22.26 4.20 -12.21
C LEU A 269 22.83 4.28 -13.63
N PHE A 270 22.67 3.24 -14.44
CA PHE A 270 23.03 3.29 -15.86
C PHE A 270 22.18 4.30 -16.63
N ARG A 271 20.87 4.37 -16.34
CA ARG A 271 19.96 5.40 -16.88
C ARG A 271 20.43 6.81 -16.54
N ILE A 272 20.77 7.08 -15.26
CA ILE A 272 21.29 8.37 -14.78
C ILE A 272 22.61 8.72 -15.49
N ARG A 273 23.55 7.78 -15.55
CA ARG A 273 24.85 7.98 -16.22
C ARG A 273 24.67 8.30 -17.71
N LYS A 274 23.75 7.57 -18.39
CA LYS A 274 23.45 7.77 -19.82
C LYS A 274 22.81 9.14 -20.08
N ASP A 275 21.93 9.62 -19.21
CA ASP A 275 21.34 10.95 -19.32
C ASP A 275 22.39 12.05 -19.27
N ASN A 276 23.35 11.90 -18.36
CA ASN A 276 24.43 12.88 -18.17
C ASN A 276 23.90 14.33 -18.07
N ASN A 277 22.81 14.51 -17.32
CA ASN A 277 22.10 15.77 -17.20
C ASN A 277 21.86 16.12 -15.72
N ALA A 278 22.36 17.28 -15.28
CA ALA A 278 22.26 17.74 -13.89
C ALA A 278 20.80 17.99 -13.44
N LYS A 279 19.87 18.11 -14.38
CA LYS A 279 18.43 18.22 -14.12
C LYS A 279 17.68 16.92 -14.33
N GLY A 280 18.38 15.84 -14.64
CA GLY A 280 17.84 14.50 -14.84
C GLY A 280 17.54 13.79 -13.52
N PHE A 281 17.43 12.47 -13.62
CA PHE A 281 17.27 11.56 -12.50
C PHE A 281 18.45 11.63 -11.52
N MET A 282 18.16 11.46 -10.24
CA MET A 282 19.16 11.26 -9.19
C MET A 282 18.65 10.25 -8.18
N LEU A 283 19.57 9.63 -7.44
CA LEU A 283 19.27 9.00 -6.15
C LEU A 283 19.83 9.89 -5.05
N GLY A 284 19.04 10.20 -4.04
CA GLY A 284 19.47 11.06 -2.94
C GLY A 284 19.00 10.58 -1.58
N SER A 285 19.66 11.09 -0.54
CA SER A 285 19.38 10.75 0.84
C SER A 285 19.15 12.05 1.62
N PRO A 286 17.90 12.40 1.97
CA PRO A 286 17.68 13.60 2.78
C PRO A 286 18.19 13.40 4.20
N SER A 287 18.68 14.47 4.80
CA SER A 287 19.05 14.57 6.21
C SER A 287 17.84 14.55 7.15
N LYS A 288 16.67 14.96 6.65
CA LYS A 288 15.38 14.96 7.37
C LYS A 288 14.29 14.36 6.49
N THR A 289 13.48 13.46 7.06
CA THR A 289 12.36 12.81 6.35
C THR A 289 10.98 13.33 6.76
N GLU A 290 10.90 14.07 7.86
CA GLU A 290 9.64 14.58 8.41
C GLU A 290 9.30 15.96 7.86
N PHE A 291 8.07 16.09 7.35
CA PHE A 291 7.49 17.32 6.84
C PHE A 291 5.99 17.38 7.18
N SER A 292 5.50 18.58 7.46
CA SER A 292 4.10 18.83 7.84
C SER A 292 3.29 19.52 6.74
N ASN A 293 3.97 20.11 5.77
CA ASN A 293 3.39 20.89 4.67
C ASN A 293 4.25 20.72 3.40
N ARG A 294 3.77 21.32 2.31
CA ARG A 294 4.38 21.21 0.98
C ARG A 294 5.73 21.92 0.89
N GLU A 295 5.89 23.07 1.55
CA GLU A 295 7.13 23.82 1.57
C GLU A 295 8.26 23.01 2.24
N GLU A 296 7.96 22.36 3.37
CA GLU A 296 8.87 21.45 4.05
C GLU A 296 9.20 20.23 3.20
N PHE A 297 8.21 19.66 2.49
CA PHE A 297 8.46 18.57 1.54
C PHE A 297 9.43 19.00 0.43
N ILE A 298 9.24 20.18 -0.16
CA ILE A 298 10.14 20.72 -1.18
C ILE A 298 11.55 20.87 -0.62
N ALA A 299 11.70 21.38 0.61
CA ALA A 299 13.00 21.48 1.26
C ALA A 299 13.67 20.12 1.48
N VAL A 300 12.90 19.07 1.82
CA VAL A 300 13.40 17.68 1.91
C VAL A 300 13.91 17.19 0.55
N ILE A 301 13.17 17.46 -0.53
CA ILE A 301 13.59 17.08 -1.89
C ILE A 301 14.85 17.84 -2.33
N GLU A 302 14.94 19.15 -2.05
CA GLU A 302 16.14 19.95 -2.34
C GLU A 302 17.36 19.45 -1.56
N ASP A 303 17.18 19.15 -0.27
CA ASP A 303 18.23 18.56 0.56
C ASP A 303 18.68 17.19 0.03
N ALA A 304 17.75 16.32 -0.38
CA ALA A 304 18.08 15.04 -1.00
C ALA A 304 18.87 15.21 -2.31
N ARG A 305 18.56 16.23 -3.13
CA ARG A 305 19.32 16.53 -4.37
C ARG A 305 20.73 17.04 -4.05
N ASN A 306 20.89 17.86 -3.02
CA ASN A 306 22.19 18.34 -2.57
C ASN A 306 23.04 17.19 -1.99
N ASN A 307 22.39 16.19 -1.40
CA ASN A 307 23.00 14.97 -0.87
C ASN A 307 22.80 13.77 -1.82
N ALA A 308 22.95 13.99 -3.13
CA ALA A 308 22.73 12.93 -4.11
C ALA A 308 23.76 11.81 -3.96
N LEU A 309 23.29 10.59 -3.70
CA LEU A 309 24.07 9.35 -3.72
C LEU A 309 24.50 8.97 -5.14
N ALA A 310 23.78 9.46 -6.15
CA ALA A 310 24.14 9.32 -7.55
C ALA A 310 23.47 10.41 -8.41
N CYS A 311 24.28 11.11 -9.21
CA CYS A 311 23.83 12.05 -10.23
C CYS A 311 24.80 12.04 -11.42
N ALA A 312 24.39 12.59 -12.56
CA ALA A 312 25.30 12.81 -13.69
C ALA A 312 25.08 14.20 -14.30
N GLY A 313 26.10 14.74 -14.96
CA GLY A 313 26.12 16.13 -15.44
C GLY A 313 26.84 17.10 -14.49
N GLU A 314 26.87 18.39 -14.82
CA GLU A 314 27.54 19.41 -14.01
C GLU A 314 26.67 19.80 -12.81
N THR A 315 26.98 19.24 -11.64
CA THR A 315 26.32 19.59 -10.37
C THR A 315 27.16 20.59 -9.58
N SER A 316 26.51 21.57 -8.95
CA SER A 316 27.16 22.56 -8.09
C SER A 316 27.42 22.06 -6.66
N SER A 317 26.92 20.87 -6.31
CA SER A 317 27.08 20.30 -4.96
C SER A 317 28.38 19.51 -4.85
N GLU A 318 29.19 19.84 -3.84
CA GLU A 318 30.42 19.11 -3.50
C GLU A 318 30.14 17.76 -2.82
N THR A 319 28.95 17.57 -2.26
CA THR A 319 28.55 16.34 -1.55
C THR A 319 27.91 15.29 -2.46
N SER A 320 27.51 15.67 -3.67
CA SER A 320 26.87 14.76 -4.63
C SER A 320 27.87 13.85 -5.32
N VAL A 321 27.52 12.57 -5.48
CA VAL A 321 28.35 11.59 -6.20
C VAL A 321 28.07 11.66 -7.70
N ASN A 322 28.99 12.25 -8.47
CA ASN A 322 28.88 12.33 -9.92
C ASN A 322 29.36 11.05 -10.60
N ILE A 323 28.43 10.26 -11.14
CA ILE A 323 28.69 8.93 -11.72
C ILE A 323 29.01 8.98 -13.22
N LYS A 324 29.10 10.16 -13.84
CA LYS A 324 29.31 10.32 -15.29
C LYS A 324 30.47 9.48 -15.83
N ASN A 325 31.57 9.43 -15.09
CA ASN A 325 32.81 8.76 -15.50
C ASN A 325 33.06 7.43 -14.76
N PHE A 326 32.06 6.89 -14.06
CA PHE A 326 32.19 5.61 -13.37
C PHE A 326 32.25 4.48 -14.40
N SER A 327 33.12 3.48 -14.17
CA SER A 327 33.08 2.20 -14.90
C SER A 327 31.82 1.41 -14.54
N ASP A 328 31.51 0.38 -15.31
CA ASP A 328 30.34 -0.48 -15.05
C ASP A 328 30.48 -1.20 -13.71
N GLU A 329 31.69 -1.62 -13.34
CA GLU A 329 31.99 -2.23 -12.04
C GLU A 329 31.74 -1.24 -10.89
N GLN A 330 32.16 0.03 -11.06
CA GLN A 330 31.91 1.08 -10.06
C GLN A 330 30.42 1.39 -9.89
N ILE A 331 29.63 1.30 -10.98
CA ILE A 331 28.17 1.43 -10.92
C ILE A 331 27.55 0.29 -10.11
N VAL A 332 27.97 -0.95 -10.35
CA VAL A 332 27.48 -2.12 -9.60
C VAL A 332 27.86 -2.03 -8.11
N GLU A 333 29.11 -1.66 -7.80
CA GLU A 333 29.54 -1.45 -6.41
C GLU A 333 28.73 -0.35 -5.70
N LEU A 334 28.42 0.75 -6.42
CA LEU A 334 27.58 1.81 -5.89
C LEU A 334 26.15 1.32 -5.65
N ALA A 335 25.57 0.56 -6.58
CA ALA A 335 24.24 -0.03 -6.43
C ALA A 335 24.15 -0.91 -5.18
N GLN A 336 25.15 -1.75 -4.93
CA GLN A 336 25.24 -2.58 -3.72
C GLN A 336 25.27 -1.72 -2.45
N LYS A 337 26.05 -0.64 -2.42
CA LYS A 337 26.11 0.28 -1.28
C LYS A 337 24.76 0.96 -1.01
N ILE A 338 24.11 1.45 -2.06
CA ILE A 338 22.77 2.08 -1.96
C ILE A 338 21.74 1.06 -1.48
N TYR A 339 21.77 -0.16 -2.01
CA TYR A 339 20.89 -1.24 -1.57
C TYR A 339 21.06 -1.55 -0.07
N GLN A 340 22.29 -1.62 0.42
CA GLN A 340 22.55 -1.82 1.86
C GLN A 340 22.01 -0.67 2.72
N LYS A 341 22.12 0.58 2.27
CA LYS A 341 21.49 1.73 2.95
C LYS A 341 19.98 1.55 3.08
N ILE A 342 19.32 1.18 1.98
CA ILE A 342 17.87 0.91 1.97
C ILE A 342 17.53 -0.23 2.95
N LYS A 343 18.27 -1.35 2.91
CA LYS A 343 18.06 -2.49 3.82
C LYS A 343 18.27 -2.12 5.29
N ASN A 344 19.19 -1.22 5.59
CA ASN A 344 19.40 -0.67 6.93
C ASN A 344 18.30 0.30 7.38
N GLY A 345 17.36 0.66 6.48
CA GLY A 345 16.27 1.60 6.75
C GLY A 345 16.68 3.06 6.62
N GLU A 346 17.84 3.35 6.01
CA GLU A 346 18.23 4.72 5.69
C GLU A 346 17.33 5.27 4.57
N PRO A 347 16.93 6.55 4.63
CA PRO A 347 16.05 7.13 3.64
C PRO A 347 16.79 7.33 2.32
N VAL A 348 16.36 6.61 1.28
CA VAL A 348 16.83 6.84 -0.09
C VAL A 348 15.63 7.17 -0.96
N TYR A 349 15.78 8.19 -1.79
CA TYR A 349 14.73 8.71 -2.65
C TYR A 349 15.14 8.60 -4.11
N ILE A 350 14.18 8.26 -4.97
CA ILE A 350 14.28 8.54 -6.40
C ILE A 350 13.90 10.00 -6.59
N LEU A 351 14.81 10.77 -7.18
CA LEU A 351 14.60 12.19 -7.45
C LEU A 351 14.39 12.36 -8.94
N THR A 352 13.19 12.76 -9.31
CA THR A 352 12.75 12.84 -10.69
C THR A 352 13.41 14.01 -11.45
N PRO A 353 13.41 13.98 -12.79
CA PRO A 353 13.93 15.09 -13.59
C PRO A 353 13.13 16.38 -13.40
N GLU A 354 13.68 17.51 -13.88
CA GLU A 354 12.90 18.76 -14.02
C GLU A 354 11.62 18.47 -14.82
N PRO A 355 10.45 19.01 -14.45
CA PRO A 355 9.18 18.78 -15.14
C PRO A 355 9.23 18.78 -16.67
N LYS A 356 9.86 19.78 -17.29
CA LYS A 356 9.95 19.89 -18.75
C LYS A 356 10.75 18.73 -19.35
N LEU A 357 11.86 18.39 -18.73
CA LEU A 357 12.70 17.28 -19.14
C LEU A 357 11.98 15.94 -18.95
N ALA A 358 11.24 15.78 -17.84
CA ALA A 358 10.46 14.59 -17.60
C ALA A 358 9.37 14.38 -18.67
N TYR A 359 8.69 15.46 -19.08
CA TYR A 359 7.72 15.42 -20.17
C TYR A 359 8.36 15.05 -21.52
N GLU A 360 9.56 15.58 -21.82
CA GLU A 360 10.32 15.19 -23.01
C GLU A 360 10.70 13.70 -23.00
N TYR A 361 11.13 13.19 -21.84
CA TYR A 361 11.41 11.76 -21.67
C TYR A 361 10.15 10.90 -21.84
N ALA A 362 9.00 11.34 -21.33
CA ALA A 362 7.73 10.65 -21.51
C ALA A 362 7.31 10.57 -22.99
N LEU A 363 7.43 11.68 -23.73
CA LEU A 363 7.18 11.69 -25.18
C LEU A 363 8.09 10.70 -25.92
N ASN A 364 9.37 10.66 -25.55
CA ASN A 364 10.32 9.71 -26.13
C ASN A 364 9.98 8.27 -25.77
N ALA A 365 9.60 7.99 -24.52
CA ALA A 365 9.19 6.66 -24.07
C ALA A 365 7.97 6.14 -24.85
N VAL A 366 6.94 6.97 -25.03
CA VAL A 366 5.75 6.64 -25.84
C VAL A 366 6.14 6.40 -27.30
N LYS A 367 7.03 7.23 -27.87
CA LYS A 367 7.53 7.03 -29.23
C LYS A 367 8.26 5.69 -29.37
N THR A 368 9.20 5.39 -28.46
CA THR A 368 9.95 4.12 -28.45
C THR A 368 9.01 2.94 -28.30
N TYR A 369 8.03 3.00 -27.40
CA TYR A 369 7.00 1.95 -27.29
C TYR A 369 6.27 1.71 -28.62
N ASN A 370 5.79 2.78 -29.27
CA ASN A 370 5.07 2.69 -30.54
C ASN A 370 5.92 2.12 -31.68
N GLU A 371 7.24 2.26 -31.62
CA GLU A 371 8.19 1.64 -32.55
C GLU A 371 8.41 0.17 -32.20
N GLU A 372 8.74 -0.14 -30.94
CA GLU A 372 9.02 -1.50 -30.46
C GLU A 372 7.80 -2.43 -30.58
N ILE A 373 6.60 -1.99 -30.18
CA ILE A 373 5.40 -2.83 -30.16
C ILE A 373 4.96 -3.30 -31.55
N LYS A 374 5.26 -2.53 -32.61
CA LYS A 374 4.97 -2.91 -34.00
C LYS A 374 5.84 -4.06 -34.49
N HIS A 375 7.02 -4.21 -33.90
CA HIS A 375 7.99 -5.25 -34.24
C HIS A 375 7.96 -6.42 -33.25
N ALA A 376 7.21 -6.30 -32.15
CA ALA A 376 7.04 -7.34 -31.15
C ALA A 376 6.13 -8.47 -31.67
N ILE A 377 6.73 -9.65 -31.90
CA ILE A 377 6.03 -10.82 -32.46
C ILE A 377 5.51 -11.69 -31.32
N THR A 378 6.38 -12.02 -30.38
CA THR A 378 6.09 -12.95 -29.27
C THR A 378 5.35 -12.25 -28.14
N VAL A 379 4.71 -13.03 -27.25
CA VAL A 379 4.10 -12.47 -26.03
C VAL A 379 5.17 -11.83 -25.16
N GLN A 380 6.35 -12.48 -25.06
CA GLN A 380 7.48 -11.96 -24.32
C GLN A 380 7.94 -10.58 -24.82
N ASP A 381 8.08 -10.39 -26.14
CA ASP A 381 8.51 -9.12 -26.73
C ASP A 381 7.51 -8.01 -26.41
N LYS A 382 6.21 -8.32 -26.45
CA LYS A 382 5.14 -7.37 -26.16
C LYS A 382 5.13 -6.97 -24.68
N ILE A 383 5.25 -7.93 -23.76
CA ILE A 383 5.34 -7.64 -22.32
C ILE A 383 6.56 -6.77 -22.04
N LYS A 384 7.71 -7.05 -22.68
CA LYS A 384 8.93 -6.25 -22.55
C LYS A 384 8.73 -4.81 -23.05
N ALA A 385 8.11 -4.61 -24.21
CA ALA A 385 7.82 -3.26 -24.71
C ALA A 385 6.87 -2.49 -23.78
N ILE A 386 5.85 -3.17 -23.25
CA ILE A 386 4.90 -2.59 -22.28
C ILE A 386 5.62 -2.21 -20.98
N ASP A 387 6.41 -3.12 -20.39
CA ASP A 387 7.16 -2.89 -19.15
C ASP A 387 8.06 -1.66 -19.25
N LYS A 388 8.89 -1.57 -20.30
CA LYS A 388 9.80 -0.44 -20.50
C LYS A 388 9.07 0.91 -20.50
N LEU A 389 7.92 0.98 -21.17
CA LEU A 389 7.11 2.18 -21.21
C LEU A 389 6.58 2.53 -19.81
N THR A 390 5.90 1.59 -19.18
CA THR A 390 5.18 1.84 -17.92
C THR A 390 6.15 2.06 -16.77
N HIS A 391 7.32 1.43 -16.79
CA HIS A 391 8.42 1.69 -15.86
C HIS A 391 8.96 3.10 -16.01
N GLU A 392 9.35 3.52 -17.22
CA GLU A 392 9.89 4.86 -17.45
C GLU A 392 8.85 5.92 -17.04
N LEU A 393 7.58 5.75 -17.42
CA LEU A 393 6.51 6.68 -17.03
C LEU A 393 6.28 6.75 -15.52
N GLU A 394 6.41 5.63 -14.80
CA GLU A 394 6.28 5.61 -13.34
C GLU A 394 7.41 6.39 -12.66
N ILE A 395 8.67 6.07 -12.99
CA ILE A 395 9.80 6.72 -12.35
C ILE A 395 9.90 8.22 -12.70
N LEU A 396 9.41 8.63 -13.88
CA LEU A 396 9.31 10.05 -14.26
C LEU A 396 8.36 10.84 -13.36
N HIS A 397 7.35 10.15 -12.80
CA HIS A 397 6.36 10.66 -11.86
C HIS A 397 5.74 11.96 -12.39
N LEU A 398 5.16 11.90 -13.59
CA LEU A 398 4.72 13.05 -14.39
C LEU A 398 3.64 13.89 -13.69
N TYR A 399 2.81 13.26 -12.88
CA TYR A 399 1.75 13.89 -12.13
C TYR A 399 2.14 14.02 -10.66
N TYR A 400 1.45 14.90 -9.94
CA TYR A 400 1.69 15.07 -8.51
C TYR A 400 1.35 13.82 -7.68
N ASP A 401 0.34 13.05 -8.10
CA ASP A 401 -0.10 11.82 -7.44
C ASP A 401 -0.72 10.88 -8.50
N VAL A 402 -1.17 9.69 -8.10
CA VAL A 402 -1.91 8.72 -8.93
C VAL A 402 -1.07 8.12 -10.07
N ASN A 403 0.25 8.32 -10.06
CA ASN A 403 1.17 7.80 -11.10
C ASN A 403 1.10 6.27 -11.17
N LEU A 404 1.33 5.58 -10.05
CA LEU A 404 1.30 4.12 -10.03
C LEU A 404 -0.03 3.53 -10.50
N ARG A 405 -1.16 4.09 -10.05
CA ARG A 405 -2.51 3.65 -10.48
C ARG A 405 -2.71 3.86 -11.98
N THR A 406 -2.23 4.99 -12.51
CA THR A 406 -2.28 5.29 -13.94
C THR A 406 -1.44 4.30 -14.74
N ASN A 407 -0.19 4.06 -14.34
CA ASN A 407 0.73 3.17 -15.04
C ASN A 407 0.34 1.70 -14.92
N TYR A 408 -0.21 1.27 -13.78
CA TYR A 408 -0.74 -0.08 -13.59
C TYR A 408 -1.93 -0.36 -14.50
N LEU A 409 -2.89 0.57 -14.59
CA LEU A 409 -4.03 0.42 -15.48
C LEU A 409 -3.65 0.58 -16.96
N LEU A 410 -2.67 1.43 -17.28
CA LEU A 410 -2.08 1.50 -18.61
C LEU A 410 -1.43 0.16 -19.00
N THR A 411 -0.67 -0.46 -18.10
CA THR A 411 -0.08 -1.80 -18.31
C THR A 411 -1.16 -2.78 -18.74
N ASN A 412 -2.26 -2.84 -17.98
CA ASN A 412 -3.37 -3.74 -18.26
C ASN A 412 -4.07 -3.43 -19.58
N LEU A 413 -4.34 -2.14 -19.90
CA LEU A 413 -4.87 -1.74 -21.21
C LEU A 413 -4.01 -2.27 -22.35
N LEU A 414 -2.70 -2.06 -22.29
CA LEU A 414 -1.79 -2.46 -23.36
C LEU A 414 -1.66 -3.98 -23.48
N LEU A 415 -1.69 -4.72 -22.37
CA LEU A 415 -1.72 -6.19 -22.37
C LEU A 415 -2.97 -6.70 -23.11
N ILE A 416 -4.16 -6.26 -22.69
CA ILE A 416 -5.43 -6.76 -23.25
C ILE A 416 -5.65 -6.30 -24.69
N SER A 417 -5.17 -5.10 -25.06
CA SER A 417 -5.13 -4.66 -26.46
C SER A 417 -4.29 -5.59 -27.33
N ASN A 418 -3.24 -6.19 -26.78
CA ASN A 418 -2.37 -7.14 -27.46
C ASN A 418 -2.81 -8.60 -27.36
N GLY A 419 -4.01 -8.86 -26.83
CA GLY A 419 -4.55 -10.21 -26.66
C GLY A 419 -3.94 -10.97 -25.48
N ILE A 420 -3.24 -10.29 -24.58
CA ILE A 420 -2.65 -10.86 -23.38
C ILE A 420 -3.63 -10.68 -22.21
N LYS A 421 -3.69 -11.65 -21.30
CA LYS A 421 -4.53 -11.60 -20.10
C LYS A 421 -4.18 -10.41 -19.20
N TRP A 422 -5.14 -10.03 -18.36
CA TRP A 422 -4.96 -9.06 -17.29
C TRP A 422 -3.88 -9.54 -16.30
N THR A 423 -3.14 -8.59 -15.69
CA THR A 423 -2.17 -8.85 -14.63
C THR A 423 -2.65 -8.26 -13.31
N ILE A 424 -2.59 -9.07 -12.25
CA ILE A 424 -2.85 -8.67 -10.85
C ILE A 424 -1.52 -8.71 -10.09
N LEU A 425 -0.90 -7.55 -9.86
CA LEU A 425 0.42 -7.51 -9.21
C LEU A 425 0.33 -7.76 -7.69
N TYR A 426 1.33 -8.44 -7.13
CA TYR A 426 1.42 -8.67 -5.68
C TYR A 426 1.63 -7.35 -4.94
N ASN A 427 2.76 -6.69 -5.26
CA ASN A 427 3.08 -5.34 -4.83
C ASN A 427 3.47 -4.51 -6.06
N PRO A 428 2.58 -3.63 -6.55
CA PRO A 428 2.86 -2.84 -7.76
C PRO A 428 3.99 -1.82 -7.56
N ASN A 429 4.33 -1.42 -6.33
CA ASN A 429 5.42 -0.48 -6.04
C ASN A 429 6.82 -1.04 -6.34
N ARG A 430 6.93 -2.35 -6.63
CA ARG A 430 8.19 -2.97 -7.08
C ARG A 430 8.62 -2.50 -8.46
N ILE A 431 7.74 -1.85 -9.21
CA ILE A 431 8.04 -1.34 -10.55
C ILE A 431 9.24 -0.36 -10.54
N ASP A 432 9.47 0.40 -9.47
CA ASP A 432 10.48 1.46 -9.46
C ASP A 432 11.93 0.96 -9.62
N LEU A 433 12.32 -0.03 -8.80
CA LEU A 433 13.72 -0.48 -8.63
C LEU A 433 13.88 -2.01 -8.67
N TYR A 434 12.97 -2.69 -9.35
CA TYR A 434 13.24 -4.01 -9.90
C TYR A 434 13.84 -3.85 -11.29
N SER A 435 14.74 -4.76 -11.68
CA SER A 435 15.26 -4.80 -13.06
C SER A 435 14.19 -5.19 -14.08
N GLU A 436 14.39 -4.89 -15.36
CA GLU A 436 13.49 -5.27 -16.46
C GLU A 436 13.07 -6.74 -16.37
N GLN A 437 14.03 -7.64 -16.13
CA GLN A 437 13.75 -9.07 -16.03
C GLN A 437 12.86 -9.42 -14.84
N GLN A 438 13.08 -8.78 -13.69
CA GLN A 438 12.27 -8.98 -12.49
C GLN A 438 10.86 -8.41 -12.66
N ARG A 439 10.73 -7.20 -13.22
CA ARG A 439 9.41 -6.58 -13.47
C ARG A 439 8.57 -7.40 -14.46
N ILE A 440 9.18 -7.88 -15.55
CA ILE A 440 8.52 -8.79 -16.50
C ILE A 440 8.08 -10.08 -15.78
N LYS A 441 8.91 -10.63 -14.88
CA LYS A 441 8.53 -11.80 -14.06
C LYS A 441 7.31 -11.48 -13.19
N GLU A 442 7.26 -10.31 -12.55
CA GLU A 442 6.11 -9.88 -11.74
C GLU A 442 4.83 -9.71 -12.58
N ILE A 443 4.92 -9.15 -13.79
CA ILE A 443 3.78 -9.07 -14.72
C ILE A 443 3.25 -10.46 -15.06
N LYS A 444 4.14 -11.41 -15.39
CA LYS A 444 3.76 -12.80 -15.65
C LYS A 444 3.12 -13.46 -14.44
N LYS A 445 3.70 -13.26 -13.25
CA LYS A 445 3.09 -13.76 -12.01
C LYS A 445 1.68 -13.20 -11.85
N GLY A 446 1.50 -11.90 -12.07
CA GLY A 446 0.18 -11.30 -11.98
C GLY A 446 -0.84 -11.84 -12.99
N ILE A 447 -0.40 -12.30 -14.16
CA ILE A 447 -1.28 -13.02 -15.10
C ILE A 447 -1.75 -14.35 -14.51
N PHE A 448 -0.87 -15.12 -13.85
CA PHE A 448 -1.33 -16.35 -13.18
C PHE A 448 -2.19 -16.06 -11.95
N ARG A 449 -1.99 -14.94 -11.23
CA ARG A 449 -2.93 -14.49 -10.18
C ARG A 449 -4.31 -14.22 -10.74
N PHE A 450 -4.40 -13.60 -11.92
CA PHE A 450 -5.67 -13.44 -12.63
C PHE A 450 -6.31 -14.81 -12.95
N GLU A 451 -5.54 -15.79 -13.44
CA GLU A 451 -6.06 -17.15 -13.65
C GLU A 451 -6.49 -17.85 -12.35
N TYR A 452 -5.74 -17.66 -11.27
CA TYR A 452 -6.03 -18.22 -9.97
C TYR A 452 -7.33 -17.66 -9.41
N LEU A 453 -7.53 -16.34 -9.50
CA LEU A 453 -8.78 -15.68 -9.15
C LEU A 453 -9.96 -16.26 -9.97
N MET A 454 -9.75 -16.52 -11.26
CA MET A 454 -10.78 -17.12 -12.12
C MET A 454 -11.14 -18.56 -11.72
N LYS A 455 -10.18 -19.34 -11.23
CA LYS A 455 -10.37 -20.76 -10.87
C LYS A 455 -10.88 -20.97 -9.45
N ASN A 456 -10.51 -20.10 -8.51
CA ASN A 456 -10.73 -20.30 -7.07
C ASN A 456 -11.72 -19.28 -6.49
N GLN A 457 -12.74 -18.93 -7.26
CA GLN A 457 -13.72 -17.90 -6.89
C GLN A 457 -14.49 -18.22 -5.61
N GLU A 458 -14.80 -19.49 -5.35
CA GLU A 458 -15.54 -19.90 -4.14
C GLU A 458 -14.74 -19.68 -2.87
N GLU A 459 -13.46 -20.04 -2.88
CA GLU A 459 -12.54 -19.81 -1.76
C GLU A 459 -12.32 -18.31 -1.52
N MET A 460 -12.08 -17.55 -2.60
CA MET A 460 -11.93 -16.09 -2.53
C MET A 460 -13.18 -15.39 -2.00
N LEU A 461 -14.37 -15.86 -2.38
CA LEU A 461 -15.63 -15.33 -1.85
C LEU A 461 -15.79 -15.65 -0.37
N LYS A 462 -15.39 -16.85 0.07
CA LYS A 462 -15.39 -17.22 1.48
C LYS A 462 -14.47 -16.32 2.29
N GLU A 463 -13.24 -16.09 1.81
CA GLU A 463 -12.31 -15.15 2.45
C GLU A 463 -12.89 -13.73 2.48
N TYR A 464 -13.42 -13.23 1.36
CA TYR A 464 -14.08 -11.93 1.30
C TYR A 464 -15.22 -11.82 2.31
N ASP A 465 -16.08 -12.84 2.40
CA ASP A 465 -17.20 -12.83 3.33
C ASP A 465 -16.69 -12.92 4.77
N GLU A 466 -15.64 -13.68 5.09
CA GLU A 466 -15.00 -13.70 6.42
C GLU A 466 -14.40 -12.34 6.80
N LEU A 467 -13.78 -11.62 5.86
CA LEU A 467 -13.28 -10.26 6.09
C LEU A 467 -14.41 -9.26 6.39
N ASN A 468 -15.60 -9.50 5.83
CA ASN A 468 -16.78 -8.64 5.97
C ASN A 468 -17.77 -9.06 7.07
N HIS A 469 -17.71 -10.32 7.54
CA HIS A 469 -18.54 -10.85 8.62
C HIS A 469 -17.78 -10.84 9.95
N GLY A 470 -18.32 -10.15 10.96
CA GLY A 470 -17.87 -10.24 12.35
C GLY A 470 -17.39 -8.92 12.97
N LEU A 471 -16.67 -9.05 14.10
CA LEU A 471 -16.01 -7.96 14.85
C LEU A 471 -15.19 -7.03 13.96
N ALA A 472 -14.76 -7.47 12.78
CA ALA A 472 -14.13 -6.66 11.75
C ALA A 472 -14.98 -5.47 11.30
N LYS A 473 -16.32 -5.58 11.16
CA LYS A 473 -17.19 -4.43 10.82
C LYS A 473 -17.31 -3.44 11.99
N GLU A 474 -17.47 -3.96 13.22
CA GLU A 474 -17.54 -3.13 14.43
C GLU A 474 -16.20 -2.47 14.80
N PHE A 475 -15.05 -3.09 14.50
CA PHE A 475 -13.72 -2.51 14.73
C PHE A 475 -13.23 -1.64 13.56
N ARG A 476 -13.43 -2.06 12.29
CA ARG A 476 -13.04 -1.25 11.10
C ARG A 476 -13.81 0.06 11.05
N TYR A 477 -15.10 0.05 11.41
CA TYR A 477 -15.95 1.24 11.33
C TYR A 477 -16.33 1.84 12.68
N GLY A 478 -16.23 1.10 13.80
CA GLY A 478 -16.33 1.70 15.14
C GLY A 478 -15.18 2.65 15.46
N ASN A 479 -14.14 2.74 14.61
CA ASN A 479 -13.13 3.80 14.65
C ASN A 479 -13.57 5.09 13.94
N LEU A 480 -14.69 5.13 13.22
CA LEU A 480 -15.32 6.39 12.83
C LEU A 480 -16.28 6.91 13.93
N GLY A 481 -16.46 6.10 14.99
CA GLY A 481 -17.37 6.30 16.12
C GLY A 481 -16.67 6.01 17.41
N PHE A 482 -15.65 6.81 17.69
CA PHE A 482 -14.82 6.56 18.84
C PHE A 482 -15.71 6.54 20.11
N TYR A 483 -15.52 5.54 20.98
CA TYR A 483 -15.87 5.53 22.43
C TYR A 483 -17.09 4.77 22.98
N HIS A 484 -17.65 3.76 22.32
CA HIS A 484 -18.91 3.18 22.82
C HIS A 484 -18.91 2.57 24.25
N PRO A 485 -18.01 1.66 24.66
CA PRO A 485 -18.07 1.11 26.02
C PRO A 485 -17.32 1.93 27.08
N PHE A 486 -16.24 2.62 26.69
CA PHE A 486 -15.23 3.12 27.62
C PHE A 486 -15.42 4.56 28.05
N GLN A 487 -15.99 5.42 27.19
CA GLN A 487 -16.51 6.70 27.71
C GLN A 487 -17.70 6.47 28.61
N ARG A 488 -18.44 5.37 28.49
CA ARG A 488 -19.57 5.13 29.41
C ARG A 488 -19.08 5.09 30.85
N GLU A 489 -18.00 4.39 31.13
CA GLU A 489 -17.49 4.23 32.50
C GLU A 489 -16.76 5.49 33.01
N ASP A 490 -15.94 6.14 32.19
CA ASP A 490 -15.26 7.39 32.58
C ASP A 490 -16.20 8.59 32.65
N LYS A 491 -17.19 8.66 31.75
CA LYS A 491 -18.29 9.63 31.82
C LYS A 491 -19.21 9.30 32.99
N LEU A 492 -19.50 8.03 33.29
CA LEU A 492 -20.21 7.63 34.52
C LEU A 492 -19.43 8.07 35.77
N LYS A 493 -18.10 7.97 35.79
CA LYS A 493 -17.26 8.50 36.89
C LYS A 493 -17.30 10.03 36.97
N LEU A 494 -17.22 10.73 35.84
CA LEU A 494 -17.32 12.20 35.77
C LEU A 494 -18.70 12.70 36.20
N VAL A 495 -19.76 12.06 35.72
CA VAL A 495 -21.15 12.34 36.04
C VAL A 495 -21.44 12.00 37.50
N LYS A 496 -20.97 10.86 38.03
CA LYS A 496 -21.02 10.54 39.47
C LYS A 496 -20.29 11.60 40.31
N ARG A 497 -19.13 12.09 39.87
CA ARG A 497 -18.41 13.17 40.56
C ARG A 497 -19.15 14.50 40.53
N ALA A 498 -19.81 14.83 39.42
CA ALA A 498 -20.62 16.03 39.28
C ALA A 498 -21.92 15.94 40.08
N SER A 499 -22.54 14.76 40.14
CA SER A 499 -23.82 14.52 40.78
C SER A 499 -23.74 14.46 42.31
N LEU A 500 -22.54 14.24 42.89
CA LEU A 500 -22.28 14.36 44.34
C LEU A 500 -22.62 15.75 44.94
N LYS A 501 -22.84 16.77 44.10
CA LYS A 501 -23.26 18.12 44.49
C LYS A 501 -24.73 18.43 44.19
N SER A 502 -25.48 17.46 43.65
CA SER A 502 -26.88 17.59 43.26
C SER A 502 -27.82 17.15 44.39
N SER A 503 -29.04 17.69 44.41
CA SER A 503 -30.13 17.20 45.26
C SER A 503 -30.76 15.89 44.75
N ASP A 504 -30.46 15.49 43.50
CA ASP A 504 -30.90 14.24 42.87
C ASP A 504 -29.74 13.60 42.08
N PRO A 505 -28.75 12.99 42.78
CA PRO A 505 -27.56 12.48 42.14
C PRO A 505 -27.80 11.32 41.17
N GLU A 506 -28.76 10.45 41.49
CA GLU A 506 -29.09 9.26 40.69
C GLU A 506 -29.82 9.66 39.40
N GLY A 507 -30.80 10.57 39.47
CA GLY A 507 -31.49 11.07 38.29
C GLY A 507 -30.59 11.87 37.34
N ASP A 508 -29.62 12.63 37.87
CA ASP A 508 -28.61 13.30 37.04
C ASP A 508 -27.67 12.33 36.35
N ILE A 509 -27.28 11.24 37.04
CA ILE A 509 -26.47 10.17 36.43
C ILE A 509 -27.22 9.52 35.28
N GLU A 510 -28.47 9.15 35.49
CA GLU A 510 -29.29 8.49 34.48
C GLU A 510 -29.52 9.40 33.27
N ARG A 511 -29.81 10.70 33.49
CA ARG A 511 -30.01 11.68 32.41
C ARG A 511 -28.76 11.85 31.54
N GLU A 512 -27.60 12.04 32.15
CA GLU A 512 -26.35 12.23 31.40
C GLU A 512 -25.88 10.94 30.72
N MET A 513 -26.16 9.78 31.30
CA MET A 513 -25.90 8.50 30.65
C MET A 513 -26.81 8.27 29.46
N LYS A 514 -28.10 8.60 29.56
CA LYS A 514 -29.02 8.54 28.43
C LYS A 514 -28.62 9.47 27.29
N LYS A 515 -28.20 10.71 27.59
CA LYS A 515 -27.67 11.64 26.57
C LYS A 515 -26.41 11.10 25.92
N PHE A 516 -25.53 10.47 26.70
CA PHE A 516 -24.31 9.86 26.17
C PHE A 516 -24.61 8.68 25.26
N ASP A 517 -25.41 7.71 25.73
CA ASP A 517 -25.83 6.55 24.96
C ASP A 517 -26.55 6.99 23.66
N GLN A 518 -27.32 8.10 23.72
CA GLN A 518 -27.94 8.70 22.53
C GLN A 518 -26.94 9.33 21.56
N GLY A 519 -25.99 10.16 22.03
CA GLY A 519 -24.97 10.75 21.16
C GLY A 519 -24.07 9.69 20.50
N LEU A 520 -23.76 8.64 21.26
CA LEU A 520 -23.10 7.44 20.78
C LEU A 520 -23.87 6.75 19.65
N LYS A 521 -25.18 6.56 19.83
CA LYS A 521 -26.04 6.00 18.80
C LYS A 521 -26.07 6.89 17.56
N GLU A 522 -26.19 8.21 17.72
CA GLU A 522 -26.17 9.17 16.61
C GLU A 522 -24.85 9.14 15.82
N GLU A 523 -23.71 9.00 16.50
CA GLU A 523 -22.40 8.84 15.87
C GLU A 523 -22.30 7.51 15.12
N GLN A 524 -22.74 6.39 15.72
CA GLN A 524 -22.79 5.09 15.05
C GLN A 524 -23.70 5.12 13.81
N ASP A 525 -24.85 5.80 13.89
CA ASP A 525 -25.76 5.98 12.77
C ASP A 525 -25.13 6.81 11.65
N GLN A 526 -24.33 7.83 11.96
CA GLN A 526 -23.57 8.61 10.96
C GLN A 526 -22.53 7.76 10.23
N ILE A 527 -21.83 6.88 10.94
CA ILE A 527 -20.84 5.97 10.35
C ILE A 527 -21.49 4.94 9.47
N ASN A 528 -22.54 4.30 9.98
CA ASN A 528 -23.31 3.34 9.23
C ASN A 528 -23.80 4.01 7.95
N HIS A 529 -24.31 5.24 8.04
CA HIS A 529 -24.68 6.03 6.88
C HIS A 529 -23.50 6.32 5.93
N VAL A 530 -22.28 6.61 6.41
CA VAL A 530 -21.09 6.78 5.55
C VAL A 530 -20.70 5.48 4.85
N VAL A 531 -20.65 4.37 5.58
CA VAL A 531 -20.32 3.04 5.05
C VAL A 531 -21.39 2.56 4.06
N ASP A 532 -22.66 2.80 4.36
CA ASP A 532 -23.78 2.51 3.46
C ASP A 532 -23.68 3.35 2.19
N ASN A 533 -23.29 4.63 2.29
CA ASN A 533 -23.04 5.47 1.12
C ASN A 533 -21.84 4.99 0.29
N TRP A 534 -20.77 4.51 0.93
CA TRP A 534 -19.62 3.93 0.22
C TRP A 534 -19.97 2.61 -0.44
N SER A 535 -20.71 1.74 0.24
CA SER A 535 -21.25 0.48 -0.30
C SER A 535 -22.13 0.76 -1.50
N LYS A 536 -23.03 1.74 -1.41
CA LYS A 536 -23.84 2.20 -2.54
C LYS A 536 -22.98 2.72 -3.69
N THR A 537 -21.92 3.49 -3.40
CA THR A 537 -20.99 3.99 -4.43
C THR A 537 -20.26 2.85 -5.13
N TYR A 538 -19.82 1.82 -4.38
CA TYR A 538 -19.23 0.61 -4.92
C TYR A 538 -20.24 -0.15 -5.78
N GLU A 539 -21.44 -0.40 -5.27
CA GLU A 539 -22.53 -1.08 -5.98
C GLU A 539 -22.91 -0.35 -7.27
N GLU A 540 -22.99 0.98 -7.27
CA GLU A 540 -23.22 1.80 -8.47
C GLU A 540 -22.09 1.64 -9.50
N ALA A 541 -20.82 1.66 -9.05
CA ALA A 541 -19.66 1.49 -9.92
C ALA A 541 -19.60 0.09 -10.53
N GLU A 542 -19.86 -0.91 -9.69
CA GLU A 542 -19.93 -2.31 -10.06
C GLU A 542 -21.10 -2.59 -11.01
N GLU A 543 -22.27 -2.01 -10.74
CA GLU A 543 -23.44 -2.09 -11.60
C GLU A 543 -23.17 -1.45 -12.97
N SER A 544 -22.50 -0.30 -12.99
CA SER A 544 -22.05 0.36 -14.23
C SER A 544 -21.17 -0.59 -15.07
N LEU A 545 -20.15 -1.20 -14.45
CA LEU A 545 -19.29 -2.18 -15.12
C LEU A 545 -20.09 -3.43 -15.56
N ASN A 546 -21.00 -3.94 -14.73
CA ASN A 546 -21.87 -5.07 -15.07
C ASN A 546 -22.73 -4.78 -16.30
N ASN A 547 -23.34 -3.59 -16.36
CA ASN A 547 -24.17 -3.17 -17.47
C ASN A 547 -23.35 -3.04 -18.76
N PHE A 548 -22.13 -2.49 -18.64
CA PHE A 548 -21.18 -2.45 -19.74
C PHE A 548 -20.84 -3.86 -20.27
N LEU A 549 -20.43 -4.76 -19.37
CA LEU A 549 -20.04 -6.13 -19.71
C LEU A 549 -21.18 -6.92 -20.37
N ARG A 550 -22.41 -6.81 -19.84
CA ARG A 550 -23.61 -7.43 -20.45
C ARG A 550 -23.87 -6.92 -21.86
N LYS A 551 -23.73 -5.61 -22.08
CA LYS A 551 -23.95 -4.98 -23.39
C LYS A 551 -22.92 -5.41 -24.44
N LYS A 552 -21.69 -5.72 -24.03
CA LYS A 552 -20.57 -6.06 -24.92
C LYS A 552 -20.34 -7.56 -25.10
N SER A 553 -20.89 -8.40 -24.23
CA SER A 553 -20.76 -9.86 -24.29
C SER A 553 -21.87 -10.55 -25.10
N LEU A 554 -22.93 -9.81 -25.44
CA LEU A 554 -23.96 -10.17 -26.42
C LEU A 554 -23.53 -9.70 -27.81
#